data_AF-A0A1Q7II24-F1
#
_entry.id   AF-A0A1Q7II24-F1
#
_cell.length_a   1.000
_cell.length_b   1.000
_cell.length_c   1.000
_cell.angle_alpha   90.00
_cell.angle_beta   90.00
_cell.angle_gamma   90.00
#
_symmetry.space_group_name_H-M   'P 1'
#
loop_
_entity.id
_entity.type
_entity.pdbx_description
1 polymer ?
#
loop_
_entity_poly.entity_id
_entity_poly.type
_entity_poly.pdbx_seq_one_letter_code
_entity_poly.pdbx_strand_id
1 'polypeptide(L)'
;MGKLLASQDIENLAILIEEATRSTEEGVKRFIEPSPGALRRATSKRHHIIFGRRGSGKSSLLRKAAEDLTIDRRPIAYVDLETFKGHNYPNVLLSVLIKSFEEFAEWLDTAAVNSANKTSFWKKLFGTQPKRPPFNRKEANELSSALRKKVAELNQQLHVADNIETHRTTKNDQEEANQDEIGIQIGLNQLGISSKLVDSAKINTSEEIQEAFYQSKTDFLHRHILEYQRLFNQISKLSGGDAYLFLDDLYHIRRSDQARVIDYFHSIAKGNNLWLKIGTIRHRSRWYIHSDPPIGVKLGDDADEIDLDLTLEKYISAKEFLKKILAGFMQSCGSISTKEILVDEAMDRLVLASGGVARDFLGIFRRSIGIAREREHRKNPRGPKIGIEDVNAAAGEYDTTKREEFKKDTLDDRSELEEMFQRIVAFCTDQVKTNVFLLDKDLTGKNVESIQELVDLRLLHKVRDRVTVKSGQAGKIFEAYMLDVSQYTGSRKRRGLDIIEFRRPDHSEKLRRTTLIYDTSGASKTNSSASGASKTNSSASGASKVVQDSLFP
;
A
#
# COMPACT_ATOMS: atom_id res chain seq x y z
N MET A 1 -38.37 2.75 -21.87
CA MET A 1 -37.48 2.58 -20.69
C MET A 1 -36.52 1.40 -20.81
N GLY A 2 -36.92 0.22 -21.33
CA GLY A 2 -36.08 -0.99 -21.46
C GLY A 2 -34.99 -0.98 -22.54
N LYS A 3 -34.32 0.16 -22.74
CA LYS A 3 -33.15 0.29 -23.64
C LYS A 3 -32.00 1.10 -23.04
N LEU A 4 -32.15 1.65 -21.82
CA LEU A 4 -31.11 2.50 -21.25
C LEU A 4 -29.84 1.70 -20.92
N LEU A 5 -29.95 0.54 -20.26
CA LEU A 5 -28.75 -0.27 -19.96
C LEU A 5 -28.04 -0.77 -21.23
N ALA A 6 -28.77 -0.93 -22.34
CA ALA A 6 -28.22 -1.31 -23.63
C ALA A 6 -27.80 -0.11 -24.51
N SER A 7 -27.81 1.12 -23.97
CA SER A 7 -27.42 2.30 -24.74
C SER A 7 -25.90 2.38 -24.94
N GLN A 8 -25.48 3.10 -25.98
CA GLN A 8 -24.08 3.38 -26.23
C GLN A 8 -23.44 4.17 -25.08
N ASP A 9 -24.20 5.04 -24.42
CA ASP A 9 -23.72 5.83 -23.29
C ASP A 9 -23.36 4.95 -22.08
N ILE A 10 -24.15 3.89 -21.80
CA ILE A 10 -23.83 2.92 -20.75
C ILE A 10 -22.65 2.03 -21.14
N GLU A 11 -22.51 1.69 -22.43
CA GLU A 11 -21.33 0.98 -22.93
C GLU A 11 -20.06 1.81 -22.73
N ASN A 12 -20.09 3.08 -23.15
CA ASN A 12 -19.01 4.03 -22.95
C ASN A 12 -18.67 4.21 -21.46
N LEU A 13 -19.69 4.28 -20.60
CA LEU A 13 -19.51 4.32 -19.14
C LEU A 13 -18.80 3.08 -18.61
N ALA A 14 -19.21 1.88 -19.05
CA ALA A 14 -18.61 0.61 -18.61
C ALA A 14 -17.15 0.48 -19.04
N ILE A 15 -16.82 0.87 -20.29
CA ILE A 15 -15.44 0.92 -20.81
C ILE A 15 -14.63 1.94 -20.02
N LEU A 16 -15.18 3.14 -19.80
CA LEU A 16 -14.48 4.20 -19.08
C LEU A 16 -14.16 3.81 -17.64
N ILE A 17 -15.09 3.12 -16.97
CA ILE A 17 -14.87 2.59 -15.64
C ILE A 17 -13.81 1.49 -15.66
N GLU A 18 -13.83 0.59 -16.64
CA GLU A 18 -12.79 -0.43 -16.79
C GLU A 18 -11.40 0.20 -16.90
N GLU A 19 -11.24 1.17 -17.79
CA GLU A 19 -9.97 1.90 -17.99
C GLU A 19 -9.52 2.60 -16.72
N ALA A 20 -10.43 3.27 -16.01
CA ALA A 20 -10.10 3.99 -14.78
C ALA A 20 -9.80 3.07 -13.59
N THR A 21 -10.33 1.84 -13.58
CA THR A 21 -9.96 0.84 -12.57
C THR A 21 -8.56 0.26 -12.80
N ARG A 22 -8.00 0.40 -14.01
CA ARG A 22 -6.59 0.17 -14.30
C ARG A 22 -5.82 1.43 -13.89
N SER A 23 -4.76 1.30 -13.11
CA SER A 23 -4.01 2.42 -12.53
C SER A 23 -3.21 3.22 -13.59
N THR A 24 -3.88 3.94 -14.50
CA THR A 24 -3.22 4.71 -15.58
C THR A 24 -3.09 6.20 -15.23
N GLU A 25 -2.17 6.89 -15.92
CA GLU A 25 -2.00 8.35 -15.83
C GLU A 25 -3.27 9.13 -16.21
N GLU A 26 -4.12 8.57 -17.07
CA GLU A 26 -5.37 9.21 -17.51
C GLU A 26 -6.42 9.37 -16.40
N GLY A 27 -6.30 8.62 -15.29
CA GLY A 27 -7.20 8.70 -14.14
C GLY A 27 -7.14 10.02 -13.37
N VAL A 28 -6.08 10.83 -13.56
CA VAL A 28 -5.86 12.08 -12.80
C VAL A 28 -6.90 13.15 -13.12
N LYS A 29 -7.40 13.20 -14.36
CA LYS A 29 -8.41 14.19 -14.80
C LYS A 29 -9.74 14.09 -14.04
N ARG A 30 -10.01 12.95 -13.40
CA ARG A 30 -11.26 12.68 -12.67
C ARG A 30 -11.03 12.46 -11.18
N PHE A 31 -9.92 12.98 -10.66
CA PHE A 31 -9.58 12.84 -9.26
C PHE A 31 -10.63 13.53 -8.37
N ILE A 32 -11.16 12.77 -7.41
CA ILE A 32 -12.00 13.28 -6.33
C ILE A 32 -11.28 12.96 -5.03
N GLU A 33 -11.11 13.99 -4.18
CA GLU A 33 -10.47 13.83 -2.88
C GLU A 33 -11.25 12.85 -1.99
N PRO A 34 -10.62 11.75 -1.51
CA PRO A 34 -11.24 10.86 -0.52
C PRO A 34 -11.48 11.56 0.82
N SER A 35 -10.52 12.37 1.26
CA SER A 35 -10.59 13.12 2.50
C SER A 35 -10.35 14.60 2.21
N PRO A 36 -11.22 15.52 2.69
CA PRO A 36 -11.04 16.94 2.46
C PRO A 36 -9.65 17.44 2.87
N GLY A 37 -8.93 18.05 1.93
CA GLY A 37 -7.61 18.61 2.17
C GLY A 37 -6.46 17.61 2.04
N ALA A 38 -6.72 16.36 1.66
CA ALA A 38 -5.67 15.38 1.39
C ALA A 38 -4.69 15.86 0.31
N LEU A 39 -5.20 16.45 -0.79
CA LEU A 39 -4.37 16.99 -1.88
C LEU A 39 -3.54 18.18 -1.42
N ARG A 40 -4.12 19.09 -0.63
CA ARG A 40 -3.41 20.22 -0.04
C ARG A 40 -2.26 19.77 0.85
N ARG A 41 -2.44 18.68 1.62
CA ARG A 41 -1.37 18.10 2.44
C ARG A 41 -0.32 17.37 1.59
N ALA A 42 -0.76 16.64 0.56
CA ALA A 42 0.15 15.96 -0.37
C ALA A 42 1.09 16.94 -1.10
N THR A 43 0.67 18.19 -1.31
CA THR A 43 1.46 19.26 -1.94
C THR A 43 2.17 20.20 -0.96
N SER A 44 2.04 20.00 0.35
CA SER A 44 2.65 20.88 1.36
C SER A 44 4.14 20.61 1.58
N LYS A 45 4.85 21.56 2.20
CA LYS A 45 6.28 21.49 2.52
C LYS A 45 6.58 20.67 3.79
N ARG A 46 6.17 19.41 3.78
CA ARG A 46 6.44 18.43 4.86
C ARG A 46 6.54 17.02 4.29
N HIS A 47 7.35 16.16 4.93
CA HIS A 47 7.36 14.75 4.61
C HIS A 47 6.03 14.10 4.96
N HIS A 48 5.52 13.23 4.11
CA HIS A 48 4.30 12.47 4.41
C HIS A 48 4.44 11.01 4.10
N ILE A 49 3.83 10.18 4.95
CA ILE A 49 3.43 8.83 4.60
C ILE A 49 1.91 8.83 4.38
N ILE A 50 1.50 8.44 3.17
CA ILE A 50 0.12 8.39 2.74
C ILE A 50 -0.35 6.94 2.89
N PHE A 51 -1.24 6.72 3.86
CA PHE A 51 -1.81 5.43 4.13
C PHE A 51 -3.15 5.25 3.43
N GLY A 52 -3.40 4.01 3.04
CA GLY A 52 -4.73 3.53 2.69
C GLY A 52 -4.67 2.10 2.19
N ARG A 53 -5.76 1.35 2.36
CA ARG A 53 -5.90 -0.02 1.88
C ARG A 53 -5.82 -0.11 0.35
N ARG A 54 -5.79 -1.32 -0.20
CA ARG A 54 -5.81 -1.50 -1.66
C ARG A 54 -7.01 -0.77 -2.28
N GLY A 55 -6.83 -0.14 -3.44
CA GLY A 55 -7.91 0.54 -4.16
C GLY A 55 -8.48 1.81 -3.50
N SER A 56 -7.88 2.34 -2.43
CA SER A 56 -8.35 3.55 -1.72
C SER A 56 -8.03 4.88 -2.44
N GLY A 57 -7.22 4.86 -3.51
CA GLY A 57 -6.88 6.06 -4.29
C GLY A 57 -5.54 6.72 -3.94
N LYS A 58 -4.62 6.01 -3.26
CA LYS A 58 -3.25 6.49 -2.95
C LYS A 58 -2.51 6.99 -4.20
N SER A 59 -2.30 6.13 -5.19
CA SER A 59 -1.63 6.48 -6.45
C SER A 59 -2.32 7.61 -7.17
N SER A 60 -3.67 7.65 -7.15
CA SER A 60 -4.44 8.75 -7.74
C SER A 60 -4.17 10.08 -7.05
N LEU A 61 -4.08 10.11 -5.72
CA LEU A 61 -3.71 11.30 -4.94
C LEU A 61 -2.28 11.75 -5.26
N LEU A 62 -1.31 10.83 -5.26
CA LEU A 62 0.10 11.16 -5.52
C LEU A 62 0.29 11.68 -6.95
N ARG A 63 -0.33 11.03 -7.95
CA ARG A 63 -0.30 11.50 -9.34
C ARG A 63 -0.97 12.86 -9.49
N LYS A 64 -2.11 13.10 -8.82
CA LYS A 64 -2.75 14.42 -8.87
C LYS A 64 -1.88 15.51 -8.22
N ALA A 65 -1.24 15.20 -7.09
CA ALA A 65 -0.31 16.12 -6.44
C ALA A 65 0.92 16.41 -7.34
N ALA A 66 1.48 15.38 -7.99
CA ALA A 66 2.58 15.54 -8.94
C ALA A 66 2.18 16.37 -10.17
N GLU A 67 0.97 16.17 -10.72
CA GLU A 67 0.41 17.00 -11.79
C GLU A 67 0.29 18.47 -11.35
N ASP A 68 -0.32 18.75 -10.20
CA ASP A 68 -0.54 20.11 -9.71
C ASP A 68 0.79 20.85 -9.46
N LEU A 69 1.78 20.14 -8.92
CA LEU A 69 3.14 20.66 -8.72
C LEU A 69 3.86 20.87 -10.08
N THR A 70 3.65 19.99 -11.06
CA THR A 70 4.26 20.12 -12.40
C THR A 70 3.68 21.33 -13.13
N ILE A 71 2.37 21.55 -13.01
CA ILE A 71 1.70 22.75 -13.50
C ILE A 71 2.22 24.00 -12.78
N ASP A 72 2.55 23.92 -11.48
CA ASP A 72 3.25 24.99 -10.74
C ASP A 72 4.76 25.09 -11.08
N ARG A 73 5.27 24.26 -12.00
CA ARG A 73 6.70 24.11 -12.32
C ARG A 73 7.59 23.93 -11.10
N ARG A 74 7.19 23.09 -10.15
CA ARG A 74 8.07 22.64 -9.06
C ARG A 74 8.88 21.42 -9.53
N PRO A 75 10.14 21.25 -9.13
CA PRO A 75 10.91 20.06 -9.46
C PRO A 75 10.28 18.82 -8.83
N ILE A 76 9.93 17.81 -9.63
CA ILE A 76 9.24 16.61 -9.14
C ILE A 76 9.83 15.36 -9.78
N ALA A 77 9.91 14.29 -9.00
CA ALA A 77 10.08 12.93 -9.48
C ALA A 77 8.96 12.04 -8.93
N TYR A 78 8.39 11.18 -9.78
CA TYR A 78 7.42 10.16 -9.40
C TYR A 78 8.03 8.78 -9.65
N VAL A 79 8.17 7.99 -8.60
CA VAL A 79 8.76 6.66 -8.67
C VAL A 79 7.75 5.63 -8.18
N ASP A 80 7.37 4.72 -9.08
CA ASP A 80 6.55 3.56 -8.77
C ASP A 80 7.44 2.42 -8.25
N LEU A 81 7.34 2.13 -6.95
CA LEU A 81 8.17 1.12 -6.31
C LEU A 81 7.76 -0.32 -6.66
N GLU A 82 6.59 -0.53 -7.28
CA GLU A 82 6.21 -1.86 -7.80
C GLU A 82 7.23 -2.38 -8.83
N THR A 83 7.86 -1.48 -9.60
CA THR A 83 8.85 -1.83 -10.62
C THR A 83 10.12 -2.49 -10.06
N PHE A 84 10.41 -2.32 -8.77
CA PHE A 84 11.58 -2.91 -8.10
C PHE A 84 11.23 -4.14 -7.25
N LYS A 85 10.03 -4.69 -7.42
CA LYS A 85 9.60 -5.90 -6.71
C LYS A 85 10.61 -7.04 -6.93
N GLY A 86 11.09 -7.61 -5.83
CA GLY A 86 12.07 -8.70 -5.84
C GLY A 86 13.53 -8.27 -5.78
N HIS A 87 13.84 -6.97 -5.92
CA HIS A 87 15.19 -6.47 -5.65
C HIS A 87 15.50 -6.56 -4.15
N ASN A 88 16.73 -6.92 -3.81
CA ASN A 88 17.21 -6.99 -2.44
C ASN A 88 18.03 -5.75 -2.09
N TYR A 89 18.06 -5.38 -0.82
CA TYR A 89 19.04 -4.42 -0.33
C TYR A 89 20.49 -4.91 -0.53
N PRO A 90 21.44 -4.05 -0.94
CA PRO A 90 21.31 -2.61 -1.24
C PRO A 90 20.91 -2.28 -2.69
N ASN A 91 20.78 -3.27 -3.57
CA ASN A 91 20.44 -3.05 -4.98
C ASN A 91 19.08 -2.35 -5.15
N VAL A 92 18.09 -2.66 -4.31
CA VAL A 92 16.79 -1.96 -4.34
C VAL A 92 16.94 -0.46 -4.09
N LEU A 93 17.81 -0.06 -3.15
CA LEU A 93 18.08 1.34 -2.86
C LEU A 93 18.75 2.04 -4.05
N LEU A 94 19.75 1.38 -4.66
CA LEU A 94 20.39 1.87 -5.88
C LEU A 94 19.37 2.07 -7.01
N SER A 95 18.51 1.08 -7.28
CA SER A 95 17.52 1.15 -8.35
C SER A 95 16.51 2.29 -8.13
N VAL A 96 16.02 2.47 -6.90
CA VAL A 96 15.09 3.58 -6.58
C VAL A 96 15.80 4.93 -6.72
N LEU A 97 17.07 5.04 -6.32
CA LEU A 97 17.84 6.29 -6.45
C LEU A 97 18.13 6.63 -7.91
N ILE A 98 18.53 5.64 -8.71
CA ILE A 98 18.71 5.77 -10.17
C ILE A 98 17.44 6.33 -10.79
N LYS A 99 16.30 5.67 -10.55
CA LYS A 99 15.02 6.09 -11.13
C LYS A 99 14.61 7.48 -10.66
N SER A 100 14.84 7.82 -9.39
CA SER A 100 14.57 9.17 -8.87
C SER A 100 15.36 10.23 -9.62
N PHE A 101 16.66 10.02 -9.86
CA PHE A 101 17.50 10.97 -10.59
C PHE A 101 17.16 11.04 -12.08
N GLU A 102 16.78 9.94 -12.71
CA GLU A 102 16.30 9.93 -14.09
C GLU A 102 15.03 10.77 -14.24
N GLU A 103 14.06 10.61 -13.35
CA GLU A 103 12.81 11.38 -13.35
C GLU A 103 13.05 12.88 -13.13
N PHE A 104 13.95 13.26 -12.20
CA PHE A 104 14.32 14.67 -12.03
C PHE A 104 15.04 15.23 -13.27
N ALA A 105 15.91 14.45 -13.92
CA ALA A 105 16.60 14.87 -15.14
C ALA A 105 15.61 15.06 -16.29
N GLU A 106 14.68 14.12 -16.48
CA GLU A 106 13.61 14.24 -17.46
C GLU A 106 12.72 15.46 -17.21
N TRP A 107 12.38 15.72 -15.95
CA TRP A 107 11.60 16.91 -15.57
C TRP A 107 12.34 18.22 -15.93
N LEU A 108 13.65 18.29 -15.67
CA LEU A 108 14.51 19.42 -16.05
C LEU A 108 14.61 19.62 -17.56
N ASP A 109 14.67 18.53 -18.32
CA ASP A 109 14.73 18.56 -19.79
C ASP A 109 13.39 18.94 -20.43
N THR A 110 12.28 18.77 -19.70
CA THR A 110 10.91 18.90 -20.22
C THR A 110 10.12 20.02 -19.53
N ALA A 111 9.41 19.72 -18.43
CA ALA A 111 8.48 20.61 -17.76
C ALA A 111 9.13 21.90 -17.24
N ALA A 112 10.41 21.85 -16.86
CA ALA A 112 11.16 23.02 -16.42
C ALA A 112 11.34 24.07 -17.54
N VAL A 113 11.66 23.64 -18.77
CA VAL A 113 12.13 24.53 -19.86
C VAL A 113 11.12 24.71 -20.99
N ASN A 114 10.15 23.80 -21.16
CA ASN A 114 9.14 23.91 -22.21
C ASN A 114 8.28 25.17 -22.01
N SER A 115 8.14 26.00 -23.05
CA SER A 115 7.32 27.22 -22.99
C SER A 115 5.83 26.91 -22.79
N ALA A 116 5.07 27.86 -22.22
CA ALA A 116 3.62 27.72 -22.05
C ALA A 116 2.87 27.60 -23.40
N ASN A 117 3.49 28.10 -24.48
CA ASN A 117 2.96 28.04 -25.84
C ASN A 117 3.13 26.67 -26.50
N LYS A 118 3.88 25.74 -25.89
CA LYS A 118 3.99 24.35 -26.34
C LYS A 118 2.73 23.57 -25.95
N THR A 119 1.61 23.96 -26.55
CA THR A 119 0.26 23.43 -26.27
C THR A 119 0.17 21.93 -26.46
N SER A 120 0.93 21.35 -27.39
CA SER A 120 1.00 19.89 -27.62
C SER A 120 1.57 19.11 -26.44
N PHE A 121 2.42 19.71 -25.60
CA PHE A 121 2.92 19.09 -24.37
C PHE A 121 1.92 19.36 -23.23
N TRP A 122 1.64 20.62 -22.95
CA TRP A 122 0.86 21.05 -21.78
C TRP A 122 -0.63 20.67 -21.85
N LYS A 123 -1.31 20.93 -22.97
CA LYS A 123 -2.74 20.56 -23.12
C LYS A 123 -2.93 19.05 -23.26
N LYS A 124 -1.99 18.33 -23.89
CA LYS A 124 -2.10 16.88 -24.07
C LYS A 124 -1.92 16.13 -22.76
N LEU A 125 -0.87 16.46 -22.00
CA LEU A 125 -0.52 15.76 -20.77
C LEU A 125 -1.33 16.26 -19.56
N PHE A 126 -1.48 17.57 -19.42
CA PHE A 126 -2.03 18.17 -18.20
C PHE A 126 -3.36 18.93 -18.41
N GLY A 127 -3.82 19.08 -19.65
CA GLY A 127 -5.06 19.80 -19.97
C GLY A 127 -5.04 21.30 -19.70
N THR A 128 -3.92 21.86 -19.21
CA THR A 128 -3.80 23.27 -18.81
C THR A 128 -2.39 23.81 -19.09
N GLN A 129 -2.18 25.11 -18.90
CA GLN A 129 -0.88 25.78 -19.03
C GLN A 129 -0.16 25.89 -17.68
N PRO A 130 1.18 25.95 -17.68
CA PRO A 130 1.95 26.10 -16.46
C PRO A 130 1.74 27.47 -15.82
N LYS A 131 1.72 27.53 -14.50
CA LYS A 131 1.48 28.76 -13.70
C LYS A 131 2.68 29.70 -13.61
N ARG A 132 3.87 29.20 -13.98
CA ARG A 132 5.15 29.92 -13.85
C ARG A 132 5.89 29.98 -15.19
N PRO A 133 6.80 30.95 -15.37
CA PRO A 133 7.68 30.98 -16.54
C PRO A 133 8.65 29.78 -16.55
N PRO A 134 9.13 29.36 -17.75
CA PRO A 134 10.16 28.34 -17.87
C PRO A 134 11.49 28.80 -17.25
N PHE A 135 12.31 27.83 -16.85
CA PHE A 135 13.63 28.07 -16.27
C PHE A 135 14.69 28.35 -17.32
N ASN A 136 15.86 28.81 -16.87
CA ASN A 136 17.03 28.95 -17.73
C ASN A 136 17.42 27.59 -18.31
N ARG A 137 17.33 27.46 -19.64
CA ARG A 137 17.58 26.20 -20.34
C ARG A 137 19.02 25.70 -20.19
N LYS A 138 20.00 26.61 -20.13
CA LYS A 138 21.41 26.22 -19.98
C LYS A 138 21.66 25.63 -18.60
N GLU A 139 21.21 26.32 -17.54
CA GLU A 139 21.36 25.87 -16.16
C GLU A 139 20.56 24.57 -15.90
N ALA A 140 19.35 24.45 -16.46
CA ALA A 140 18.55 23.23 -16.37
C ALA A 140 19.26 22.03 -17.04
N ASN A 141 19.84 22.24 -18.23
CA ASN A 141 20.60 21.21 -18.94
C ASN A 141 21.88 20.79 -18.19
N GLU A 142 22.57 21.74 -17.56
CA GLU A 142 23.76 21.46 -16.73
C GLU A 142 23.40 20.57 -15.53
N LEU A 143 22.30 20.89 -14.82
CA LEU A 143 21.82 20.06 -13.71
C LEU A 143 21.29 18.69 -14.17
N SER A 144 20.56 18.64 -15.28
CA SER A 144 20.12 17.38 -15.89
C SER A 144 21.32 16.48 -16.23
N SER A 145 22.38 17.05 -16.83
CA SER A 145 23.61 16.33 -17.14
C SER A 145 24.34 15.84 -15.89
N ALA A 146 24.37 16.65 -14.82
CA ALA A 146 24.93 16.25 -13.54
C ALA A 146 24.18 15.06 -12.92
N LEU A 147 22.85 15.07 -12.94
CA LEU A 147 22.01 13.95 -12.50
C LEU A 147 22.27 12.69 -13.34
N ARG A 148 22.30 12.82 -14.67
CA ARG A 148 22.59 11.69 -15.58
C ARG A 148 23.98 11.09 -15.35
N LYS A 149 24.97 11.91 -15.00
CA LYS A 149 26.30 11.41 -14.59
C LYS A 149 26.20 10.57 -13.32
N LYS A 150 25.44 11.02 -12.30
CA LYS A 150 25.20 10.22 -11.09
C LYS A 150 24.42 8.94 -11.36
N VAL A 151 23.47 8.96 -12.28
CA VAL A 151 22.79 7.75 -12.77
C VAL A 151 23.79 6.76 -13.39
N ALA A 152 24.73 7.23 -14.21
CA ALA A 152 25.76 6.37 -14.79
C ALA A 152 26.68 5.76 -13.71
N GLU A 153 27.13 6.56 -12.73
CA GLU A 153 27.93 6.09 -11.59
C GLU A 153 27.17 5.02 -10.77
N LEU A 154 25.90 5.25 -10.47
CA LEU A 154 25.06 4.32 -9.72
C LEU A 154 24.78 3.02 -10.48
N ASN A 155 24.56 3.09 -11.80
CA ASN A 155 24.39 1.91 -12.64
C ASN A 155 25.65 1.04 -12.66
N GLN A 156 26.84 1.65 -12.71
CA GLN A 156 28.10 0.91 -12.57
C GLN A 156 28.15 0.15 -11.23
N GLN A 157 27.82 0.83 -10.12
CA GLN A 157 27.76 0.21 -8.79
C GLN A 157 26.72 -0.91 -8.67
N LEU A 158 25.61 -0.81 -9.40
CA LEU A 158 24.59 -1.85 -9.42
C LEU A 158 25.14 -3.17 -10.00
N HIS A 159 26.03 -3.10 -11.00
CA HIS A 159 26.64 -4.26 -11.65
C HIS A 159 27.86 -4.84 -10.92
N VAL A 160 28.45 -4.11 -9.98
CA VAL A 160 29.54 -4.62 -9.12
C VAL A 160 28.98 -5.67 -8.15
N ALA A 161 29.74 -6.73 -7.86
CA ALA A 161 29.36 -7.68 -6.81
C ALA A 161 29.49 -6.99 -5.43
N ASP A 162 28.53 -7.19 -4.54
CA ASP A 162 28.62 -6.63 -3.19
C ASP A 162 29.64 -7.42 -2.36
N ASN A 163 30.46 -6.74 -1.55
CA ASN A 163 31.54 -7.31 -0.72
C ASN A 163 32.70 -7.93 -1.51
N ILE A 164 33.38 -7.13 -2.33
CA ILE A 164 34.70 -7.50 -2.89
C ILE A 164 35.79 -7.05 -1.93
N GLU A 165 36.67 -7.97 -1.55
CA GLU A 165 37.93 -7.66 -0.84
C GLU A 165 38.91 -7.08 -1.85
N THR A 166 39.27 -5.82 -1.66
CA THR A 166 40.21 -5.11 -2.55
C THR A 166 41.50 -4.85 -1.79
N HIS A 167 42.61 -5.44 -2.26
CA HIS A 167 43.94 -5.13 -1.73
C HIS A 167 44.52 -3.94 -2.49
N ARG A 168 44.83 -2.85 -1.78
CA ARG A 168 45.57 -1.72 -2.35
C ARG A 168 47.03 -1.80 -1.90
N THR A 169 47.92 -2.17 -2.81
CA THR A 169 49.37 -2.11 -2.56
C THR A 169 49.85 -0.69 -2.87
N THR A 170 50.21 0.08 -1.85
CA THR A 170 50.83 1.40 -2.03
C THR A 170 52.34 1.22 -1.95
N LYS A 171 53.06 1.36 -3.08
CA LYS A 171 54.52 1.49 -3.08
C LYS A 171 54.88 2.97 -3.11
N ASN A 172 55.62 3.42 -2.09
CA ASN A 172 56.27 4.72 -2.12
C ASN A 172 57.55 4.60 -2.97
N ASP A 173 57.43 4.85 -4.26
CA ASP A 173 58.59 5.07 -5.11
C ASP A 173 58.67 6.57 -5.42
N GLN A 174 59.67 7.24 -4.83
CA GLN A 174 60.06 8.60 -5.21
C GLN A 174 60.88 8.52 -6.50
N GLU A 175 60.25 8.64 -7.67
CA GLU A 175 60.95 9.04 -8.89
C GLU A 175 60.08 10.01 -9.71
N GLU A 176 60.59 11.23 -9.90
CA GLU A 176 60.12 12.16 -10.93
C GLU A 176 60.47 11.59 -12.32
N ALA A 177 59.48 11.37 -13.18
CA ALA A 177 59.51 11.78 -14.60
C ALA A 177 58.26 11.31 -15.36
N ASN A 178 57.81 12.17 -16.27
CA ASN A 178 56.75 12.01 -17.26
C ASN A 178 56.71 10.65 -17.97
N GLN A 179 55.53 10.04 -18.08
CA GLN A 179 54.75 9.95 -19.33
C GLN A 179 53.50 9.08 -19.13
N ASP A 180 52.42 9.51 -19.77
CA ASP A 180 51.18 8.77 -19.92
C ASP A 180 51.41 7.37 -20.51
N GLU A 181 50.96 6.33 -19.81
CA GLU A 181 50.30 5.20 -20.47
C GLU A 181 49.36 4.48 -19.50
N ILE A 182 48.08 4.54 -19.82
CA ILE A 182 47.00 3.78 -19.20
C ILE A 182 47.17 2.32 -19.63
N GLY A 183 47.66 1.47 -18.73
CA GLY A 183 47.72 0.02 -18.91
C GLY A 183 47.07 -0.71 -17.74
N ILE A 184 45.77 -1.00 -17.84
CA ILE A 184 45.08 -1.92 -16.91
C ILE A 184 45.58 -3.34 -17.22
N GLN A 185 46.57 -3.83 -16.47
CA GLN A 185 46.94 -5.24 -16.51
C GLN A 185 46.02 -6.04 -15.56
N ILE A 186 45.00 -6.65 -16.16
CA ILE A 186 44.17 -7.68 -15.51
C ILE A 186 45.04 -8.93 -15.35
N GLY A 187 45.47 -9.22 -14.12
CA GLY A 187 46.24 -10.41 -13.79
C GLY A 187 45.40 -11.68 -13.94
N LEU A 188 45.57 -12.37 -15.07
CA LEU A 188 45.19 -13.77 -15.22
C LEU A 188 46.16 -14.64 -14.41
N ASN A 189 45.62 -15.34 -13.41
CA ASN A 189 46.30 -16.44 -12.74
C ASN A 189 46.77 -17.47 -13.78
N GLN A 190 48.07 -17.64 -13.94
CA GLN A 190 48.64 -18.86 -14.48
C GLN A 190 49.75 -19.37 -13.58
N LEU A 191 49.40 -20.42 -12.84
CA LEU A 191 50.34 -21.33 -12.21
C LEU A 191 51.35 -21.81 -13.26
N GLY A 192 52.63 -21.61 -12.97
CA GLY A 192 53.74 -22.14 -13.76
C GLY A 192 55.01 -22.15 -12.93
N ILE A 193 55.22 -23.26 -12.21
CA ILE A 193 56.48 -23.58 -11.54
C ILE A 193 57.60 -23.64 -12.59
N SER A 194 58.61 -22.79 -12.45
CA SER A 194 59.94 -23.00 -13.02
C SER A 194 60.97 -22.22 -12.19
N SER A 195 61.63 -22.96 -11.30
CA SER A 195 62.80 -22.49 -10.56
C SER A 195 63.94 -22.10 -11.51
N LYS A 196 64.52 -20.91 -11.30
CA LYS A 196 65.96 -20.70 -11.48
C LYS A 196 66.45 -19.69 -10.43
N LEU A 197 67.23 -20.24 -9.50
CA LEU A 197 68.04 -19.52 -8.52
C LEU A 197 69.03 -18.59 -9.22
N VAL A 198 69.03 -17.30 -8.90
CA VAL A 198 70.25 -16.50 -8.77
C VAL A 198 70.10 -15.56 -7.59
N ASP A 199 71.10 -15.65 -6.75
CA ASP A 199 71.35 -14.98 -5.48
C ASP A 199 71.53 -13.46 -5.67
N SER A 200 70.71 -12.66 -4.99
CA SER A 200 71.07 -11.28 -4.63
C SER A 200 70.16 -10.82 -3.49
N ALA A 201 70.65 -10.98 -2.27
CA ALA A 201 70.07 -10.38 -1.07
C ALA A 201 70.08 -8.84 -1.19
N LYS A 202 68.98 -8.27 -1.64
CA LYS A 202 68.60 -6.89 -1.31
C LYS A 202 67.53 -6.96 -0.24
N ILE A 203 67.92 -6.67 0.99
CA ILE A 203 66.99 -6.35 2.07
C ILE A 203 66.40 -4.98 1.73
N ASN A 204 65.32 -4.97 0.96
CA ASN A 204 64.43 -3.82 0.87
C ASN A 204 63.35 -4.04 1.92
N THR A 205 63.49 -3.37 3.06
CA THR A 205 62.38 -3.13 3.99
C THR A 205 61.38 -2.21 3.31
N SER A 206 60.49 -2.78 2.49
CA SER A 206 59.23 -2.14 2.15
C SER A 206 58.23 -2.53 3.23
N GLU A 207 57.79 -1.58 4.06
CA GLU A 207 56.57 -1.77 4.84
C GLU A 207 55.41 -1.87 3.86
N GLU A 208 54.99 -3.10 3.59
CA GLU A 208 53.81 -3.38 2.79
C GLU A 208 52.59 -3.22 3.70
N ILE A 209 52.03 -2.01 3.77
CA ILE A 209 50.73 -1.81 4.41
C ILE A 209 49.66 -2.34 3.46
N GLN A 210 49.28 -3.61 3.65
CA GLN A 210 48.12 -4.20 2.98
C GLN A 210 46.85 -3.77 3.73
N GLU A 211 46.22 -2.69 3.27
CA GLU A 211 44.85 -2.38 3.68
C GLU A 211 43.88 -3.13 2.78
N ALA A 212 43.18 -4.11 3.35
CA ALA A 212 42.02 -4.73 2.72
C ALA A 212 40.83 -3.77 2.84
N PHE A 213 40.39 -3.20 1.72
CA PHE A 213 39.15 -2.43 1.66
C PHE A 213 38.01 -3.34 1.29
N TYR A 214 37.01 -3.43 2.18
CA TYR A 214 35.69 -3.94 1.82
C TYR A 214 34.95 -2.83 1.08
N GLN A 215 34.77 -2.97 -0.24
CA GLN A 215 33.83 -2.12 -0.98
C GLN A 215 32.42 -2.69 -0.80
N SER A 216 31.65 -2.10 0.12
CA SER A 216 30.19 -2.30 0.17
C SER A 216 29.49 -1.22 -0.64
N LYS A 217 28.45 -1.61 -1.39
CA LYS A 217 27.57 -0.65 -2.09
C LYS A 217 26.91 0.33 -1.12
N THR A 218 26.71 -0.08 0.13
CA THR A 218 26.14 0.78 1.18
C THR A 218 27.09 1.90 1.59
N ASP A 219 28.38 1.60 1.73
CA ASP A 219 29.40 2.60 2.04
C ASP A 219 29.57 3.60 0.90
N PHE A 220 29.53 3.12 -0.35
CA PHE A 220 29.48 3.99 -1.52
C PHE A 220 28.33 4.99 -1.40
N LEU A 221 27.10 4.50 -1.20
CA LEU A 221 25.91 5.33 -1.07
C LEU A 221 26.04 6.37 0.05
N HIS A 222 26.45 5.95 1.25
CA HIS A 222 26.62 6.87 2.38
C HIS A 222 27.65 7.98 2.13
N ARG A 223 28.78 7.67 1.47
CA ARG A 223 29.80 8.67 1.12
C ARG A 223 29.30 9.73 0.15
N HIS A 224 28.33 9.39 -0.71
CA HIS A 224 27.77 10.30 -1.71
C HIS A 224 26.56 11.10 -1.22
N ILE A 225 26.05 10.90 0.01
CA ILE A 225 24.88 11.64 0.54
C ILE A 225 25.07 13.16 0.40
N LEU A 226 26.20 13.70 0.83
CA LEU A 226 26.45 15.15 0.78
C LEU A 226 26.46 15.69 -0.66
N GLU A 227 26.90 14.89 -1.64
CA GLU A 227 26.86 15.28 -3.04
C GLU A 227 25.42 15.34 -3.55
N TYR A 228 24.59 14.35 -3.21
CA TYR A 228 23.18 14.33 -3.58
C TYR A 228 22.40 15.49 -2.93
N GLN A 229 22.69 15.80 -1.67
CA GLN A 229 22.15 16.98 -0.98
C GLN A 229 22.49 18.29 -1.73
N ARG A 230 23.73 18.46 -2.19
CA ARG A 230 24.15 19.64 -2.98
C ARG A 230 23.39 19.74 -4.30
N LEU A 231 23.15 18.62 -4.99
CA LEU A 231 22.38 18.61 -6.25
C LEU A 231 20.95 19.10 -6.02
N PHE A 232 20.26 18.62 -4.98
CA PHE A 232 18.91 19.09 -4.66
C PHE A 232 18.87 20.56 -4.25
N ASN A 233 19.88 21.05 -3.54
CA ASN A 233 20.01 22.48 -3.26
C ASN A 233 20.16 23.32 -4.54
N GLN A 234 20.91 22.84 -5.54
CA GLN A 234 21.04 23.54 -6.82
C GLN A 234 19.72 23.53 -7.61
N ILE A 235 19.00 22.40 -7.63
CA ILE A 235 17.67 22.29 -8.23
C ILE A 235 16.69 23.26 -7.54
N SER A 236 16.75 23.37 -6.21
CA SER A 236 15.91 24.28 -5.44
C SER A 236 16.19 25.75 -5.77
N LYS A 237 17.48 26.11 -5.90
CA LYS A 237 17.92 27.45 -6.31
C LYS A 237 17.43 27.80 -7.72
N LEU A 238 17.59 26.90 -8.69
CA LEU A 238 17.13 27.10 -10.06
C LEU A 238 15.62 27.32 -10.13
N SER A 239 14.85 26.56 -9.35
CA SER A 239 13.38 26.58 -9.42
C SER A 239 12.69 27.65 -8.57
N GLY A 240 13.44 28.40 -7.74
CA GLY A 240 12.84 29.32 -6.77
C GLY A 240 11.94 28.61 -5.75
N GLY A 241 12.26 27.38 -5.39
CA GLY A 241 11.69 26.69 -4.23
C GLY A 241 11.87 25.19 -4.26
N ASP A 242 10.94 24.46 -3.67
CA ASP A 242 11.25 23.12 -3.14
C ASP A 242 10.97 22.02 -4.17
N ALA A 243 11.76 20.95 -4.11
CA ALA A 243 11.61 19.73 -4.89
C ALA A 243 10.73 18.71 -4.15
N TYR A 244 10.10 17.80 -4.90
CA TYR A 244 9.22 16.77 -4.37
C TYR A 244 9.58 15.40 -4.95
N LEU A 245 9.74 14.40 -4.09
CA LEU A 245 9.93 13.01 -4.50
C LEU A 245 8.75 12.17 -4.02
N PHE A 246 7.99 11.66 -4.97
CA PHE A 246 6.88 10.74 -4.74
C PHE A 246 7.39 9.31 -4.88
N LEU A 247 7.26 8.53 -3.80
CA LEU A 247 7.56 7.10 -3.77
C LEU A 247 6.25 6.34 -3.57
N ASP A 248 5.65 5.83 -4.64
CA ASP A 248 4.37 5.13 -4.56
C ASP A 248 4.57 3.63 -4.30
N ASP A 249 3.57 3.01 -3.67
CA ASP A 249 3.50 1.56 -3.47
C ASP A 249 4.71 0.92 -2.73
N LEU A 250 5.19 1.56 -1.65
CA LEU A 250 6.30 1.08 -0.81
C LEU A 250 6.17 -0.37 -0.32
N TYR A 251 4.94 -0.84 -0.10
CA TYR A 251 4.67 -2.22 0.35
C TYR A 251 5.09 -3.30 -0.68
N HIS A 252 5.49 -2.93 -1.90
CA HIS A 252 6.10 -3.84 -2.87
C HIS A 252 7.59 -4.10 -2.63
N ILE A 253 8.27 -3.21 -1.91
CA ILE A 253 9.64 -3.45 -1.44
C ILE A 253 9.59 -4.47 -0.29
N ARG A 254 10.59 -5.34 -0.18
CA ARG A 254 10.69 -6.31 0.93
C ARG A 254 10.55 -5.60 2.28
N ARG A 255 9.70 -6.14 3.16
CA ARG A 255 9.36 -5.52 4.46
C ARG A 255 10.59 -5.25 5.34
N SER A 256 11.64 -6.05 5.21
CA SER A 256 12.93 -5.86 5.89
C SER A 256 13.70 -4.62 5.44
N ASP A 257 13.49 -4.19 4.18
CA ASP A 257 14.33 -3.21 3.50
C ASP A 257 13.65 -1.82 3.44
N GLN A 258 12.32 -1.78 3.56
CA GLN A 258 11.50 -0.56 3.46
C GLN A 258 12.01 0.59 4.35
N ALA A 259 12.21 0.35 5.65
CA ALA A 259 12.67 1.39 6.56
C ALA A 259 14.06 1.93 6.19
N ARG A 260 14.99 1.07 5.75
CA ARG A 260 16.34 1.46 5.32
C ARG A 260 16.32 2.31 4.06
N VAL A 261 15.46 1.94 3.10
CA VAL A 261 15.27 2.74 1.88
C VAL A 261 14.76 4.14 2.24
N ILE A 262 13.73 4.21 3.09
CA ILE A 262 13.16 5.49 3.52
C ILE A 262 14.19 6.34 4.27
N ASP A 263 14.95 5.72 5.19
CA ASP A 263 15.99 6.37 5.98
C ASP A 263 17.03 7.08 5.12
N TYR A 264 17.48 6.40 4.07
CA TYR A 264 18.46 6.92 3.14
C TYR A 264 17.91 8.13 2.35
N PHE A 265 16.70 8.03 1.80
CA PHE A 265 16.07 9.16 1.11
C PHE A 265 15.79 10.33 2.06
N HIS A 266 15.39 10.05 3.30
CA HIS A 266 15.20 11.08 4.32
C HIS A 266 16.51 11.79 4.65
N SER A 267 17.63 11.06 4.71
CA SER A 267 18.96 11.62 4.91
C SER A 267 19.39 12.55 3.77
N ILE A 268 19.07 12.23 2.52
CA ILE A 268 19.27 13.14 1.38
C ILE A 268 18.36 14.37 1.51
N ALA A 269 17.10 14.17 1.91
CA ALA A 269 16.10 15.23 1.93
C ALA A 269 16.31 16.26 3.04
N LYS A 270 16.82 15.83 4.20
CA LYS A 270 16.95 16.63 5.43
C LYS A 270 17.78 17.90 5.20
N GLY A 271 17.12 19.05 5.26
CA GLY A 271 17.74 20.37 5.10
C GLY A 271 18.02 20.80 3.65
N ASN A 272 17.50 20.08 2.64
CA ASN A 272 17.83 20.32 1.23
C ASN A 272 16.61 20.62 0.35
N ASN A 273 15.54 21.17 0.94
CA ASN A 273 14.29 21.55 0.25
C ASN A 273 13.72 20.43 -0.65
N LEU A 274 13.88 19.17 -0.25
CA LEU A 274 13.29 18.01 -0.90
C LEU A 274 12.22 17.42 0.02
N TRP A 275 10.99 17.31 -0.46
CA TRP A 275 9.87 16.75 0.32
C TRP A 275 9.50 15.37 -0.17
N LEU A 276 9.55 14.40 0.74
CA LEU A 276 9.20 13.00 0.47
C LEU A 276 7.69 12.77 0.64
N LYS A 277 7.06 12.13 -0.34
CA LYS A 277 5.65 11.76 -0.34
C LYS A 277 5.54 10.26 -0.62
N ILE A 278 5.30 9.47 0.42
CA ILE A 278 5.42 8.02 0.34
C ILE A 278 4.05 7.35 0.43
N GLY A 279 3.58 6.72 -0.64
CA GLY A 279 2.34 5.97 -0.66
C GLY A 279 2.53 4.55 -0.16
N THR A 280 1.73 4.11 0.82
CA THR A 280 1.79 2.72 1.26
C THR A 280 0.53 2.18 1.94
N ILE A 281 0.53 0.88 2.23
CA ILE A 281 -0.49 0.17 3.01
C ILE A 281 0.03 -0.01 4.44
N ARG A 282 -0.75 0.43 5.44
CA ARG A 282 -0.30 0.59 6.83
C ARG A 282 0.22 -0.71 7.44
N HIS A 283 -0.58 -1.78 7.49
CA HIS A 283 -0.21 -3.00 8.20
C HIS A 283 0.68 -3.92 7.35
N ARG A 284 0.92 -3.57 6.08
CA ARG A 284 1.84 -4.27 5.18
C ARG A 284 3.18 -3.57 5.00
N SER A 285 3.41 -2.48 5.74
CA SER A 285 4.65 -1.72 5.64
C SER A 285 5.32 -1.48 6.98
N ARG A 286 6.64 -1.32 6.89
CA ARG A 286 7.52 -0.97 7.99
C ARG A 286 8.36 0.23 7.58
N TRP A 287 7.92 1.42 7.98
CA TRP A 287 8.59 2.68 7.68
C TRP A 287 9.53 3.17 8.78
N TYR A 288 9.47 2.55 9.95
CA TYR A 288 10.27 2.91 11.11
C TYR A 288 10.68 1.66 11.90
N ILE A 289 11.92 1.63 12.37
CA ILE A 289 12.47 0.60 13.25
C ILE A 289 13.02 1.28 14.49
N HIS A 290 12.50 0.86 15.65
CA HIS A 290 13.03 1.28 16.95
C HIS A 290 14.28 0.46 17.26
N SER A 291 15.43 0.96 16.81
CA SER A 291 16.77 0.43 17.04
C SER A 291 17.69 1.54 17.55
N ASP A 292 18.95 1.20 17.85
CA ASP A 292 20.00 2.16 18.17
C ASP A 292 21.12 2.09 17.10
N PRO A 293 21.24 3.07 16.18
CA PRO A 293 20.34 4.20 15.97
C PRO A 293 18.99 3.79 15.34
N PRO A 294 17.93 4.61 15.44
CA PRO A 294 16.65 4.34 14.79
C PRO A 294 16.78 4.42 13.27
N ILE A 295 16.00 3.61 12.54
CA ILE A 295 16.03 3.55 11.07
C ILE A 295 14.67 3.93 10.50
N GLY A 296 14.65 4.86 9.55
CA GLY A 296 13.47 5.25 8.80
C GLY A 296 12.95 6.62 9.23
N VAL A 297 11.63 6.79 9.24
CA VAL A 297 11.00 8.07 9.63
C VAL A 297 9.96 7.87 10.71
N LYS A 298 10.04 8.62 11.79
CA LYS A 298 9.05 8.56 12.87
C LYS A 298 7.87 9.48 12.53
N LEU A 299 6.66 8.94 12.56
CA LEU A 299 5.44 9.74 12.35
C LEU A 299 5.25 10.74 13.51
N GLY A 300 4.80 11.95 13.17
CA GLY A 300 4.64 13.08 14.09
C GLY A 300 5.89 13.94 14.24
N ASP A 301 7.06 13.31 14.23
CA ASP A 301 8.35 13.98 14.37
C ASP A 301 8.95 14.30 12.98
N ASP A 302 9.33 13.26 12.22
CA ASP A 302 10.00 13.39 10.92
C ASP A 302 9.01 13.56 9.76
N ALA A 303 7.84 12.90 9.84
CA ALA A 303 6.82 12.90 8.78
C ALA A 303 5.40 12.90 9.34
N ASP A 304 4.47 13.48 8.59
CA ASP A 304 3.04 13.44 8.93
C ASP A 304 2.32 12.30 8.19
N GLU A 305 1.23 11.79 8.77
CA GLU A 305 0.37 10.81 8.09
C GLU A 305 -0.79 11.47 7.32
N ILE A 306 -1.08 10.99 6.11
CA ILE A 306 -2.33 11.26 5.39
C ILE A 306 -3.09 9.94 5.26
N ASP A 307 -4.22 9.81 5.94
CA ASP A 307 -5.06 8.61 5.86
C ASP A 307 -6.19 8.78 4.84
N LEU A 308 -6.25 7.86 3.87
CA LEU A 308 -7.26 7.83 2.81
C LEU A 308 -8.36 6.79 3.06
N ASP A 309 -8.30 6.05 4.16
CA ASP A 309 -9.29 5.03 4.45
C ASP A 309 -10.63 5.63 4.88
N LEU A 310 -11.56 5.67 3.92
CA LEU A 310 -12.98 5.86 4.16
C LEU A 310 -13.63 4.51 4.50
N THR A 311 -13.44 4.07 5.74
CA THR A 311 -13.99 2.79 6.23
C THR A 311 -15.52 2.83 6.29
N LEU A 312 -16.14 1.64 6.31
CA LEU A 312 -17.59 1.50 6.50
C LEU A 312 -18.09 2.01 7.86
N GLU A 313 -17.18 2.31 8.80
CA GLU A 313 -17.51 3.00 10.05
C GLU A 313 -18.16 4.37 9.79
N LYS A 314 -17.64 5.13 8.81
CA LYS A 314 -18.20 6.40 8.36
C LYS A 314 -19.08 6.19 7.12
N TYR A 315 -20.05 5.28 7.23
CA TYR A 315 -20.87 4.81 6.12
C TYR A 315 -21.45 5.93 5.23
N ILE A 316 -22.04 6.97 5.84
CA ILE A 316 -22.66 8.08 5.10
C ILE A 316 -21.62 8.83 4.26
N SER A 317 -20.46 9.13 4.85
CA SER A 317 -19.35 9.80 4.15
C SER A 317 -18.81 8.95 3.01
N ALA A 318 -18.63 7.63 3.24
CA ALA A 318 -18.20 6.71 2.20
C ALA A 318 -19.21 6.61 1.05
N LYS A 319 -20.52 6.50 1.35
CA LYS A 319 -21.59 6.48 0.36
C LYS A 319 -21.60 7.75 -0.49
N GLU A 320 -21.53 8.93 0.11
CA GLU A 320 -21.56 10.18 -0.62
C GLU A 320 -20.29 10.39 -1.47
N PHE A 321 -19.12 9.98 -0.98
CA PHE A 321 -17.88 9.98 -1.76
C PHE A 321 -17.99 9.07 -3.00
N LEU A 322 -18.40 7.81 -2.83
CA LEU A 322 -18.54 6.86 -3.94
C LEU A 322 -19.61 7.29 -4.95
N LYS A 323 -20.70 7.88 -4.49
CA LYS A 323 -21.72 8.48 -5.37
C LYS A 323 -21.17 9.64 -6.20
N LYS A 324 -20.35 10.51 -5.61
CA LYS A 324 -19.67 11.59 -6.33
C LYS A 324 -18.72 11.05 -7.41
N ILE A 325 -17.95 10.01 -7.09
CA ILE A 325 -17.09 9.33 -8.07
C ILE A 325 -17.92 8.85 -9.26
N LEU A 326 -18.97 8.06 -9.00
CA LEU A 326 -19.80 7.52 -10.06
C LEU A 326 -20.45 8.63 -10.90
N ALA A 327 -20.96 9.68 -10.25
CA ALA A 327 -21.54 10.83 -10.96
C ALA A 327 -20.55 11.51 -11.89
N GLY A 328 -19.27 11.65 -11.50
CA GLY A 328 -18.22 12.20 -12.37
C GLY A 328 -17.98 11.38 -13.64
N PHE A 329 -18.04 10.05 -13.53
CA PHE A 329 -17.99 9.16 -14.70
C PHE A 329 -19.25 9.31 -15.59
N MET A 330 -20.44 9.33 -14.98
CA MET A 330 -21.70 9.43 -15.73
C MET A 330 -21.86 10.76 -16.47
N GLN A 331 -21.39 11.86 -15.88
CA GLN A 331 -21.38 13.18 -16.55
C GLN A 331 -20.50 13.19 -17.81
N SER A 332 -19.43 12.39 -17.82
CA SER A 332 -18.53 12.27 -18.98
C SER A 332 -19.15 11.46 -20.14
N CYS A 333 -20.24 10.73 -19.90
CA CYS A 333 -20.85 9.79 -20.85
C CYS A 333 -22.32 10.12 -21.16
N GLY A 334 -22.68 11.40 -21.26
CA GLY A 334 -24.04 11.81 -21.71
C GLY A 334 -25.02 12.18 -20.59
N SER A 335 -24.55 12.50 -19.38
CA SER A 335 -25.37 13.00 -18.26
C SER A 335 -26.47 12.05 -17.77
N ILE A 336 -26.18 10.75 -17.75
CA ILE A 336 -27.06 9.74 -17.16
C ILE A 336 -27.13 9.94 -15.63
N SER A 337 -28.29 9.69 -15.02
CA SER A 337 -28.45 9.74 -13.56
C SER A 337 -28.40 8.34 -12.93
N THR A 338 -27.82 8.23 -11.73
CA THR A 338 -27.78 6.97 -10.97
C THR A 338 -29.18 6.39 -10.73
N LYS A 339 -30.20 7.24 -10.56
CA LYS A 339 -31.59 6.81 -10.32
C LYS A 339 -32.23 6.13 -11.53
N GLU A 340 -31.71 6.37 -12.72
CA GLU A 340 -32.24 5.79 -13.96
C GLU A 340 -31.77 4.35 -14.14
N ILE A 341 -30.59 4.03 -13.60
CA ILE A 341 -29.91 2.74 -13.79
C ILE A 341 -29.92 1.84 -12.55
N LEU A 342 -30.02 2.40 -11.34
CA LEU A 342 -30.01 1.66 -10.08
C LEU A 342 -31.34 1.86 -9.34
N VAL A 343 -31.79 0.83 -8.64
CA VAL A 343 -32.77 1.00 -7.55
C VAL A 343 -32.06 1.57 -6.32
N ASP A 344 -32.78 2.30 -5.46
CA ASP A 344 -32.16 3.05 -4.36
C ASP A 344 -31.39 2.14 -3.39
N GLU A 345 -31.94 0.96 -3.08
CA GLU A 345 -31.30 -0.02 -2.20
C GLU A 345 -30.07 -0.71 -2.84
N ALA A 346 -29.96 -0.74 -4.16
CA ALA A 346 -28.80 -1.31 -4.85
C ALA A 346 -27.56 -0.43 -4.66
N MET A 347 -27.71 0.89 -4.57
CA MET A 347 -26.61 1.79 -4.21
C MET A 347 -26.07 1.46 -2.82
N ASP A 348 -26.96 1.29 -1.83
CA ASP A 348 -26.56 0.91 -0.48
C ASP A 348 -25.93 -0.47 -0.40
N ARG A 349 -26.36 -1.39 -1.26
CA ARG A 349 -25.75 -2.71 -1.36
C ARG A 349 -24.37 -2.66 -2.00
N LEU A 350 -24.20 -1.83 -3.03
CA LEU A 350 -22.95 -1.66 -3.75
C LEU A 350 -21.86 -1.06 -2.86
N VAL A 351 -22.20 -0.06 -2.04
CA VAL A 351 -21.28 0.51 -1.03
C VAL A 351 -20.84 -0.54 -0.01
N LEU A 352 -21.75 -1.42 0.43
CA LEU A 352 -21.38 -2.53 1.34
C LEU A 352 -20.48 -3.55 0.66
N ALA A 353 -20.83 -3.95 -0.57
CA ALA A 353 -20.09 -4.96 -1.32
C ALA A 353 -18.67 -4.51 -1.70
N SER A 354 -18.47 -3.20 -1.85
CA SER A 354 -17.15 -2.63 -2.07
C SER A 354 -16.34 -2.38 -0.80
N GLY A 355 -16.93 -2.54 0.40
CA GLY A 355 -16.25 -2.19 1.64
C GLY A 355 -15.95 -0.70 1.81
N GLY A 356 -16.60 0.18 1.04
CA GLY A 356 -16.25 1.61 0.97
C GLY A 356 -15.09 1.93 0.01
N VAL A 357 -14.54 0.93 -0.70
CA VAL A 357 -13.39 1.10 -1.60
C VAL A 357 -13.83 1.52 -2.99
N ALA A 358 -13.24 2.59 -3.52
CA ALA A 358 -13.59 3.15 -4.83
C ALA A 358 -13.38 2.17 -6.00
N ARG A 359 -12.23 1.49 -6.04
CA ARG A 359 -11.92 0.51 -7.10
C ARG A 359 -12.93 -0.64 -7.12
N ASP A 360 -13.21 -1.22 -5.97
CA ASP A 360 -14.17 -2.33 -5.84
C ASP A 360 -15.58 -1.87 -6.19
N PHE A 361 -15.97 -0.67 -5.74
CA PHE A 361 -17.28 -0.08 -6.02
C PHE A 361 -17.51 0.04 -7.52
N LEU A 362 -16.55 0.61 -8.25
CA LEU A 362 -16.60 0.75 -9.70
C LEU A 362 -16.55 -0.60 -10.42
N GLY A 363 -15.69 -1.51 -9.96
CA GLY A 363 -15.55 -2.85 -10.53
C GLY A 363 -16.82 -3.71 -10.38
N ILE A 364 -17.43 -3.71 -9.20
CA ILE A 364 -18.69 -4.41 -8.92
C ILE A 364 -19.82 -3.76 -9.71
N PHE A 365 -19.91 -2.42 -9.72
CA PHE A 365 -20.93 -1.70 -10.49
C PHE A 365 -20.88 -2.05 -11.98
N ARG A 366 -19.68 -2.03 -12.58
CA ARG A 366 -19.49 -2.42 -13.99
C ARG A 366 -20.01 -3.84 -14.25
N ARG A 367 -19.67 -4.80 -13.39
CA ARG A 367 -20.17 -6.18 -13.54
C ARG A 367 -21.69 -6.26 -13.36
N SER A 368 -22.27 -5.48 -12.45
CA SER A 368 -23.72 -5.40 -12.27
C SER A 368 -24.46 -4.91 -13.52
N ILE A 369 -23.84 -4.04 -14.36
CA ILE A 369 -24.41 -3.66 -15.66
C ILE A 369 -24.56 -4.90 -16.56
N GLY A 370 -23.51 -5.72 -16.67
CA GLY A 370 -23.51 -6.95 -17.47
C GLY A 370 -24.59 -7.94 -17.02
N ILE A 371 -24.65 -8.21 -15.71
CA ILE A 371 -25.65 -9.13 -15.12
C ILE A 371 -27.08 -8.62 -15.33
N ALA A 372 -27.32 -7.33 -15.15
CA ALA A 372 -28.64 -6.74 -15.35
C ALA A 372 -29.09 -6.82 -16.82
N ARG A 373 -28.16 -6.63 -17.79
CA ARG A 373 -28.44 -6.80 -19.24
C ARG A 373 -28.84 -8.24 -19.56
N GLU A 374 -28.08 -9.22 -19.08
CA GLU A 374 -28.41 -10.64 -19.29
C GLU A 374 -29.78 -11.01 -18.71
N ARG A 375 -30.11 -10.45 -17.55
CA ARG A 375 -31.42 -10.65 -16.91
C ARG A 375 -32.56 -10.07 -17.74
N GLU A 376 -32.38 -8.89 -18.32
CA GLU A 376 -33.38 -8.24 -19.19
C GLU A 376 -33.65 -9.09 -20.44
N HIS A 377 -32.59 -9.64 -21.06
CA HIS A 377 -32.73 -10.56 -22.20
C HIS A 377 -33.58 -11.79 -21.88
N ARG A 378 -33.54 -12.29 -20.64
CA ARG A 378 -34.34 -13.44 -20.18
C ARG A 378 -35.78 -13.08 -19.80
N LYS A 379 -36.26 -11.85 -20.06
CA LYS A 379 -37.62 -11.35 -19.71
C LYS A 379 -37.97 -11.54 -18.23
N ASN A 380 -37.01 -11.33 -17.33
CA ASN A 380 -37.23 -11.46 -15.89
C ASN A 380 -38.16 -10.34 -15.36
N PRO A 381 -39.11 -10.62 -14.45
CA PRO A 381 -40.04 -9.64 -13.89
C PRO A 381 -39.41 -8.54 -13.01
N ARG A 382 -38.12 -8.66 -12.65
CA ARG A 382 -37.41 -7.73 -11.76
C ARG A 382 -37.07 -6.35 -12.36
N GLY A 383 -37.48 -6.10 -13.60
CA GLY A 383 -37.34 -4.80 -14.27
C GLY A 383 -35.96 -4.54 -14.88
N PRO A 384 -35.78 -3.38 -15.55
CA PRO A 384 -34.58 -3.08 -16.35
C PRO A 384 -33.45 -2.40 -15.55
N LYS A 385 -33.64 -2.09 -14.26
CA LYS A 385 -32.63 -1.41 -13.42
C LYS A 385 -31.77 -2.41 -12.65
N ILE A 386 -30.53 -2.04 -12.35
CA ILE A 386 -29.64 -2.79 -11.47
C ILE A 386 -30.25 -2.86 -10.06
N GLY A 387 -30.48 -4.08 -9.59
CA GLY A 387 -31.05 -4.42 -8.29
C GLY A 387 -30.04 -5.02 -7.33
N ILE A 388 -30.47 -5.26 -6.08
CA ILE A 388 -29.65 -5.86 -5.01
C ILE A 388 -29.06 -7.22 -5.43
N GLU A 389 -29.84 -8.05 -6.12
CA GLU A 389 -29.35 -9.37 -6.55
C GLU A 389 -28.29 -9.31 -7.64
N ASP A 390 -28.37 -8.33 -8.55
CA ASP A 390 -27.35 -8.15 -9.59
C ASP A 390 -26.03 -7.70 -8.94
N VAL A 391 -26.10 -6.83 -7.91
CA VAL A 391 -24.94 -6.43 -7.11
C VAL A 391 -24.36 -7.61 -6.33
N ASN A 392 -25.19 -8.45 -5.73
CA ASN A 392 -24.73 -9.64 -5.01
C ASN A 392 -24.02 -10.65 -5.92
N ALA A 393 -24.58 -10.89 -7.11
CA ALA A 393 -23.97 -11.74 -8.12
C ALA A 393 -22.64 -11.14 -8.62
N ALA A 394 -22.64 -9.84 -8.93
CA ALA A 394 -21.44 -9.11 -9.34
C ALA A 394 -20.33 -9.17 -8.28
N ALA A 395 -20.67 -9.01 -6.99
CA ALA A 395 -19.73 -9.11 -5.90
C ALA A 395 -19.15 -10.52 -5.77
N GLY A 396 -19.98 -11.56 -5.95
CA GLY A 396 -19.54 -12.95 -5.99
C GLY A 396 -18.56 -13.22 -7.12
N GLU A 397 -18.85 -12.72 -8.33
CA GLU A 397 -17.93 -12.82 -9.47
C GLU A 397 -16.64 -12.01 -9.25
N TYR A 398 -16.74 -10.82 -8.65
CA TYR A 398 -15.60 -9.93 -8.39
C TYR A 398 -14.62 -10.51 -7.37
N ASP A 399 -15.06 -11.45 -6.52
CA ASP A 399 -14.19 -12.14 -5.56
C ASP A 399 -13.01 -12.82 -6.25
N THR A 400 -13.19 -13.40 -7.45
CA THR A 400 -12.10 -14.09 -8.16
C THR A 400 -10.92 -13.16 -8.41
N THR A 401 -11.19 -11.93 -8.85
CA THR A 401 -10.19 -10.88 -9.04
C THR A 401 -9.55 -10.46 -7.71
N LYS A 402 -10.36 -10.28 -6.64
CA LYS A 402 -9.82 -9.99 -5.30
C LYS A 402 -8.88 -11.10 -4.81
N ARG A 403 -9.21 -12.37 -5.06
CA ARG A 403 -8.39 -13.53 -4.68
C ARG A 403 -7.09 -13.60 -5.47
N GLU A 404 -7.11 -13.28 -6.75
CA GLU A 404 -5.89 -13.23 -7.57
C GLU A 404 -4.95 -12.12 -7.10
N GLU A 405 -5.49 -10.94 -6.79
CA GLU A 405 -4.72 -9.84 -6.18
C GLU A 405 -4.14 -10.28 -4.83
N PHE A 406 -4.97 -10.80 -3.92
CA PHE A 406 -4.53 -11.36 -2.64
C PHE A 406 -3.34 -12.33 -2.79
N LYS A 407 -3.37 -13.24 -3.77
CA LYS A 407 -2.28 -14.19 -4.04
C LYS A 407 -0.98 -13.51 -4.50
N LYS A 408 -1.08 -12.49 -5.36
CA LYS A 408 0.10 -11.74 -5.87
C LYS A 408 0.75 -10.87 -4.79
N ASP A 409 -0.05 -10.51 -3.80
CA ASP A 409 0.27 -9.49 -2.80
C ASP A 409 0.87 -10.05 -1.53
N THR A 410 0.66 -11.34 -1.26
CA THR A 410 0.98 -12.00 0.00
C THR A 410 2.08 -13.04 -0.13
N LEU A 411 2.95 -12.97 -1.14
CA LEU A 411 3.91 -14.04 -1.50
C LEU A 411 4.63 -14.69 -0.31
N ASP A 412 5.11 -13.91 0.67
CA ASP A 412 5.86 -14.43 1.83
C ASP A 412 4.94 -14.99 2.95
N ASP A 413 3.79 -14.35 3.20
CA ASP A 413 2.90 -14.65 4.35
C ASP A 413 1.55 -15.29 3.94
N ARG A 414 1.46 -15.78 2.70
CA ARG A 414 0.20 -16.18 2.08
C ARG A 414 -0.55 -17.25 2.87
N SER A 415 0.15 -18.32 3.27
CA SER A 415 -0.49 -19.46 3.94
C SER A 415 -1.17 -19.03 5.23
N GLU A 416 -0.47 -18.22 6.03
CA GLU A 416 -0.96 -17.77 7.33
C GLU A 416 -2.17 -16.85 7.19
N LEU A 417 -2.13 -15.90 6.25
CA LEU A 417 -3.24 -15.00 5.96
C LEU A 417 -4.46 -15.74 5.39
N GLU A 418 -4.23 -16.72 4.51
CA GLU A 418 -5.28 -17.53 3.90
C GLU A 418 -5.95 -18.42 4.97
N GLU A 419 -5.17 -19.07 5.84
CA GLU A 419 -5.68 -19.84 6.99
C GLU A 419 -6.43 -18.99 7.99
N MET A 420 -5.91 -17.81 8.35
CA MET A 420 -6.60 -16.87 9.24
C MET A 420 -7.94 -16.44 8.64
N PHE A 421 -7.95 -16.09 7.34
CA PHE A 421 -9.16 -15.70 6.65
C PHE A 421 -10.21 -16.81 6.65
N GLN A 422 -9.81 -18.06 6.34
CA GLN A 422 -10.73 -19.19 6.37
C GLN A 422 -11.30 -19.46 7.77
N ARG A 423 -10.48 -19.32 8.83
CA ARG A 423 -10.95 -19.44 10.22
C ARG A 423 -12.01 -18.41 10.56
N ILE A 424 -11.81 -17.14 10.17
CA ILE A 424 -12.78 -16.07 10.41
C ILE A 424 -14.06 -16.29 9.60
N VAL A 425 -13.94 -16.73 8.34
CA VAL A 425 -15.10 -17.07 7.52
C VAL A 425 -15.91 -18.19 8.18
N ALA A 426 -15.27 -19.30 8.60
CA ALA A 426 -15.92 -20.41 9.27
C ALA A 426 -16.56 -20.01 10.60
N PHE A 427 -15.89 -19.17 11.40
CA PHE A 427 -16.45 -18.61 12.63
C PHE A 427 -17.77 -17.87 12.34
N CYS A 428 -17.72 -16.91 11.42
CA CYS A 428 -18.87 -16.10 11.02
C CYS A 428 -20.01 -16.96 10.46
N THR A 429 -19.73 -17.88 9.55
CA THR A 429 -20.79 -18.53 8.76
C THR A 429 -21.29 -19.84 9.33
N ASP A 430 -20.43 -20.58 10.03
CA ASP A 430 -20.74 -21.94 10.47
C ASP A 430 -21.03 -21.96 11.97
N GLN A 431 -20.32 -21.16 12.77
CA GLN A 431 -20.50 -21.10 14.23
C GLN A 431 -21.56 -20.08 14.64
N VAL A 432 -21.35 -18.79 14.34
CA VAL A 432 -22.26 -17.72 14.81
C VAL A 432 -23.41 -17.45 13.84
N LYS A 433 -23.27 -17.87 12.57
CA LYS A 433 -24.22 -17.66 11.47
C LYS A 433 -24.58 -16.18 11.27
N THR A 434 -23.58 -15.30 11.29
CA THR A 434 -23.74 -13.86 11.01
C THR A 434 -22.60 -13.35 10.13
N ASN A 435 -22.75 -12.16 9.53
CA ASN A 435 -21.74 -11.55 8.67
C ASN A 435 -20.69 -10.71 9.43
N VAL A 436 -20.74 -10.67 10.76
CA VAL A 436 -19.91 -9.78 11.60
C VAL A 436 -19.26 -10.57 12.74
N PHE A 437 -18.05 -10.17 13.13
CA PHE A 437 -17.39 -10.62 14.35
C PHE A 437 -16.83 -9.43 15.14
N LEU A 438 -16.50 -9.69 16.41
CA LEU A 438 -15.91 -8.73 17.34
C LEU A 438 -14.50 -9.17 17.71
N LEU A 439 -13.56 -8.23 17.72
CA LEU A 439 -12.19 -8.42 18.18
C LEU A 439 -11.94 -7.56 19.42
N ASP A 440 -11.33 -8.14 20.45
CA ASP A 440 -10.94 -7.38 21.65
C ASP A 440 -9.89 -6.33 21.26
N LYS A 441 -10.11 -5.07 21.63
CA LYS A 441 -9.27 -3.94 21.22
C LYS A 441 -7.90 -3.94 21.92
N ASP A 442 -7.81 -4.56 23.08
CA ASP A 442 -6.56 -4.66 23.85
C ASP A 442 -5.69 -5.85 23.40
N LEU A 443 -6.21 -6.67 22.48
CA LEU A 443 -5.50 -7.84 21.96
C LEU A 443 -4.39 -7.39 20.99
N THR A 444 -3.19 -7.94 21.17
CA THR A 444 -2.03 -7.69 20.31
C THR A 444 -1.41 -9.00 19.81
N GLY A 445 -0.55 -8.90 18.80
CA GLY A 445 0.25 -10.01 18.29
C GLY A 445 -0.12 -10.45 16.89
N LYS A 446 0.56 -11.48 16.39
CA LYS A 446 0.57 -11.88 14.97
C LYS A 446 -0.83 -12.11 14.39
N ASN A 447 -1.73 -12.74 15.13
CA ASN A 447 -3.09 -13.00 14.65
C ASN A 447 -3.92 -11.72 14.47
N VAL A 448 -3.69 -10.70 15.31
CA VAL A 448 -4.33 -9.38 15.17
C VAL A 448 -3.76 -8.62 13.98
N GLU A 449 -2.44 -8.66 13.81
CA GLU A 449 -1.75 -8.10 12.64
C GLU A 449 -2.28 -8.73 11.34
N SER A 450 -2.46 -10.06 11.31
CA SER A 450 -3.07 -10.76 10.17
C SER A 450 -4.49 -10.27 9.88
N ILE A 451 -5.32 -10.03 10.91
CA ILE A 451 -6.68 -9.47 10.72
C ILE A 451 -6.61 -8.07 10.11
N GLN A 452 -5.70 -7.22 10.60
CA GLN A 452 -5.50 -5.87 10.07
C GLN A 452 -4.99 -5.90 8.62
N GLU A 453 -4.09 -6.83 8.28
CA GLU A 453 -3.65 -7.05 6.90
C GLU A 453 -4.80 -7.55 6.00
N LEU A 454 -5.70 -8.39 6.51
CA LEU A 454 -6.90 -8.81 5.76
C LEU A 454 -7.88 -7.64 5.50
N VAL A 455 -7.93 -6.65 6.39
CA VAL A 455 -8.66 -5.38 6.14
C VAL A 455 -7.99 -4.57 5.04
N ASP A 456 -6.66 -4.46 5.09
CA ASP A 456 -5.88 -3.76 4.07
C ASP A 456 -6.00 -4.40 2.67
N LEU A 457 -6.22 -5.72 2.62
CA LEU A 457 -6.48 -6.52 1.41
C LEU A 457 -7.95 -6.51 0.98
N ARG A 458 -8.83 -5.82 1.72
CA ARG A 458 -10.28 -5.66 1.47
C ARG A 458 -11.09 -6.96 1.58
N LEU A 459 -10.59 -7.94 2.32
CA LEU A 459 -11.28 -9.19 2.61
C LEU A 459 -12.17 -9.09 3.86
N LEU A 460 -11.81 -8.17 4.76
CA LEU A 460 -12.56 -7.82 5.96
C LEU A 460 -12.80 -6.30 5.99
N HIS A 461 -13.89 -5.86 6.61
CA HIS A 461 -14.28 -4.46 6.65
C HIS A 461 -14.58 -4.03 8.08
N LYS A 462 -13.79 -3.11 8.65
CA LYS A 462 -14.10 -2.51 9.95
C LYS A 462 -15.38 -1.67 9.85
N VAL A 463 -16.35 -1.96 10.71
CA VAL A 463 -17.68 -1.31 10.71
C VAL A 463 -17.96 -0.50 11.98
N ARG A 464 -17.29 -0.80 13.10
CA ARG A 464 -17.33 0.00 14.34
C ARG A 464 -16.00 -0.09 15.07
N ASP A 465 -15.47 1.05 15.54
CA ASP A 465 -14.27 1.09 16.38
C ASP A 465 -14.52 0.73 17.86
N ARG A 466 -15.75 0.92 18.33
CA ARG A 466 -16.09 0.73 19.75
C ARG A 466 -17.44 0.05 19.92
N VAL A 467 -17.41 -1.16 20.45
CA VAL A 467 -18.59 -1.95 20.83
C VAL A 467 -18.41 -2.46 22.26
N THR A 468 -19.45 -2.30 23.07
CA THR A 468 -19.56 -2.92 24.39
C THR A 468 -20.56 -4.07 24.34
N VAL A 469 -20.20 -5.22 24.87
CA VAL A 469 -21.07 -6.41 24.89
C VAL A 469 -21.93 -6.48 26.15
N LYS A 470 -23.06 -7.19 26.08
CA LYS A 470 -24.10 -7.15 27.14
C LYS A 470 -23.74 -7.86 28.45
N SER A 471 -22.92 -8.92 28.43
CA SER A 471 -22.68 -9.74 29.62
C SER A 471 -21.26 -10.34 29.66
N GLY A 472 -20.74 -10.60 30.86
CA GLY A 472 -19.51 -11.39 31.08
C GLY A 472 -18.17 -10.76 30.66
N GLN A 473 -18.16 -9.54 30.13
CA GLN A 473 -16.96 -8.82 29.68
C GLN A 473 -17.07 -7.32 30.03
N ALA A 474 -17.46 -7.00 31.27
CA ALA A 474 -17.62 -5.61 31.70
C ALA A 474 -16.29 -4.84 31.59
N GLY A 475 -16.34 -3.61 31.07
CA GLY A 475 -15.16 -2.75 30.89
C GLY A 475 -14.37 -2.98 29.60
N LYS A 476 -14.53 -4.12 28.92
CA LYS A 476 -13.84 -4.40 27.66
C LYS A 476 -14.46 -3.70 26.46
N ILE A 477 -13.60 -3.33 25.52
CA ILE A 477 -13.97 -2.64 24.29
C ILE A 477 -13.62 -3.55 23.12
N PHE A 478 -14.55 -3.70 22.20
CA PHE A 478 -14.37 -4.51 21.00
C PHE A 478 -14.47 -3.65 19.75
N GLU A 479 -13.72 -4.04 18.73
CA GLU A 479 -13.88 -3.55 17.37
C GLU A 479 -14.75 -4.53 16.57
N ALA A 480 -15.65 -4.03 15.73
CA ALA A 480 -16.51 -4.87 14.91
C ALA A 480 -16.05 -4.87 13.45
N TYR A 481 -15.99 -6.07 12.88
CA TYR A 481 -15.57 -6.32 11.51
C TYR A 481 -16.62 -7.14 10.76
N MET A 482 -16.86 -6.78 9.51
CA MET A 482 -17.75 -7.47 8.59
C MET A 482 -16.94 -8.27 7.58
N LEU A 483 -17.39 -9.49 7.25
CA LEU A 483 -16.86 -10.22 6.10
C LEU A 483 -17.13 -9.45 4.81
N ASP A 484 -16.28 -9.62 3.79
CA ASP A 484 -16.64 -9.19 2.44
C ASP A 484 -17.96 -9.85 1.98
N VAL A 485 -18.80 -9.07 1.30
CA VAL A 485 -20.13 -9.51 0.85
C VAL A 485 -20.04 -10.78 0.01
N SER A 486 -19.00 -10.91 -0.82
CA SER A 486 -18.79 -12.09 -1.68
C SER A 486 -18.80 -13.40 -0.90
N GLN A 487 -18.35 -13.39 0.36
CA GLN A 487 -18.23 -14.58 1.19
C GLN A 487 -19.58 -15.16 1.61
N TYR A 488 -20.65 -14.38 1.63
CA TYR A 488 -21.96 -14.83 2.12
C TYR A 488 -23.12 -14.59 1.14
N THR A 489 -22.85 -14.07 -0.06
CA THR A 489 -23.88 -13.91 -1.12
C THR A 489 -23.70 -14.82 -2.32
N GLY A 490 -22.47 -15.24 -2.65
CA GLY A 490 -22.15 -15.91 -3.91
C GLY A 490 -22.51 -17.41 -3.97
N SER A 491 -22.79 -18.03 -2.83
CA SER A 491 -23.24 -19.43 -2.80
C SER A 491 -24.70 -19.51 -2.36
N ARG A 492 -25.52 -20.25 -3.11
CA ARG A 492 -26.86 -20.69 -2.70
C ARG A 492 -26.87 -21.51 -1.38
N LYS A 493 -25.77 -21.53 -0.62
CA LYS A 493 -25.41 -22.52 0.41
C LYS A 493 -25.39 -22.03 1.85
N ARG A 494 -25.76 -20.79 2.16
CA ARG A 494 -25.79 -20.33 3.57
C ARG A 494 -27.20 -19.91 4.01
N ARG A 495 -28.15 -20.85 3.91
CA ARG A 495 -29.48 -20.70 4.52
C ARG A 495 -29.32 -20.53 6.04
N GLY A 496 -29.95 -19.51 6.62
CA GLY A 496 -29.95 -19.27 8.07
C GLY A 496 -28.88 -18.33 8.60
N LEU A 497 -28.23 -17.54 7.74
CA LEU A 497 -27.33 -16.47 8.14
C LEU A 497 -28.12 -15.21 8.51
N ASP A 498 -28.01 -14.71 9.75
CA ASP A 498 -28.61 -13.44 10.19
C ASP A 498 -27.71 -12.28 9.76
N ILE A 499 -28.16 -11.50 8.77
CA ILE A 499 -27.40 -10.35 8.26
C ILE A 499 -27.59 -9.17 9.21
N ILE A 500 -26.52 -8.82 9.91
CA ILE A 500 -26.48 -7.65 10.78
C ILE A 500 -26.21 -6.41 9.92
N GLU A 501 -27.28 -5.68 9.60
CA GLU A 501 -27.20 -4.34 9.03
C GLU A 501 -26.74 -3.29 10.05
N PHE A 502 -25.44 -3.22 10.33
CA PHE A 502 -24.81 -2.33 11.34
C PHE A 502 -25.12 -0.83 11.22
N ARG A 503 -25.69 -0.41 10.09
CA ARG A 503 -26.12 0.96 9.79
C ARG A 503 -27.45 1.31 10.41
N ARG A 504 -28.33 0.32 10.60
CA ARG A 504 -29.66 0.57 11.16
C ARG A 504 -29.56 0.69 12.70
N PRO A 505 -30.19 1.71 13.32
CA PRO A 505 -30.11 1.90 14.77
C PRO A 505 -30.62 0.71 15.58
N ASP A 506 -31.67 0.05 15.11
CA ASP A 506 -32.31 -1.14 15.70
C ASP A 506 -31.41 -2.39 15.68
N HIS A 507 -30.42 -2.44 14.78
CA HIS A 507 -29.45 -3.53 14.69
C HIS A 507 -28.21 -3.33 15.58
N SER A 508 -28.09 -2.18 16.25
CA SER A 508 -26.98 -1.91 17.18
C SER A 508 -26.91 -2.93 18.31
N GLU A 509 -28.06 -3.36 18.82
CA GLU A 509 -28.15 -4.36 19.89
C GLU A 509 -27.73 -5.76 19.44
N LYS A 510 -27.88 -6.09 18.15
CA LYS A 510 -27.40 -7.36 17.59
C LYS A 510 -25.87 -7.43 17.58
N LEU A 511 -25.18 -6.30 17.41
CA LEU A 511 -23.71 -6.22 17.45
C LEU A 511 -23.13 -6.40 18.86
N ARG A 512 -23.94 -6.31 19.92
CA ARG A 512 -23.47 -6.39 21.32
C ARG A 512 -23.52 -7.79 21.90
N ARG A 513 -23.75 -8.81 21.06
CA ARG A 513 -23.80 -10.22 21.44
C ARG A 513 -22.39 -10.75 21.73
N THR A 514 -22.22 -11.35 22.90
CA THR A 514 -20.96 -11.99 23.31
C THR A 514 -20.55 -13.14 22.40
N THR A 515 -21.52 -13.82 21.77
CA THR A 515 -21.25 -14.90 20.80
C THR A 515 -20.46 -14.43 19.58
N LEU A 516 -20.46 -13.12 19.27
CA LEU A 516 -19.74 -12.58 18.13
C LEU A 516 -18.24 -12.37 18.42
N ILE A 517 -17.79 -12.54 19.65
CA ILE A 517 -16.39 -12.38 20.04
C ILE A 517 -15.56 -13.50 19.40
N TYR A 518 -14.64 -13.10 18.51
CA TYR A 518 -13.68 -13.99 17.88
C TYR A 518 -12.46 -14.15 18.79
N ASP A 519 -12.15 -15.39 19.15
CA ASP A 519 -10.95 -15.73 19.91
C ASP A 519 -9.80 -16.06 18.95
N THR A 520 -8.74 -15.26 19.01
CA THR A 520 -7.57 -15.41 18.16
C THR A 520 -6.61 -16.51 18.63
N SER A 521 -6.79 -17.05 19.84
CA SER A 521 -5.87 -18.05 20.43
C SER A 521 -6.03 -19.47 19.87
N GLY A 522 -7.01 -19.73 19.00
CA GLY A 522 -7.20 -21.03 18.36
C GLY A 522 -7.77 -22.12 19.28
N ALA A 523 -8.07 -21.81 20.56
CA ALA A 523 -8.77 -22.74 21.43
C ALA A 523 -10.27 -22.75 21.06
N SER A 524 -10.69 -23.79 20.34
CA SER A 524 -12.10 -24.16 20.19
C SER A 524 -12.73 -24.25 21.59
N LYS A 525 -13.52 -23.24 21.98
CA LYS A 525 -14.43 -23.38 23.12
C LYS A 525 -15.62 -24.19 22.65
N THR A 526 -15.54 -25.50 22.85
CA THR A 526 -16.73 -26.35 22.91
C THR A 526 -17.66 -25.80 24.00
N ASN A 527 -18.89 -25.47 23.60
CA ASN A 527 -19.93 -25.01 24.50
C ASN A 527 -20.15 -26.01 25.64
N SER A 528 -19.83 -25.61 26.89
CA SER A 528 -20.37 -26.27 28.06
C SER A 528 -21.84 -25.87 28.22
N SER A 529 -22.74 -26.70 27.70
CA SER A 529 -24.17 -26.65 28.04
C SER A 529 -24.33 -26.93 29.53
N ALA A 530 -24.72 -25.91 30.30
CA ALA A 530 -25.17 -26.08 31.67
C ALA A 530 -26.46 -26.92 31.67
N SER A 531 -26.36 -28.12 32.22
CA SER A 531 -27.48 -29.01 32.50
C SER A 531 -28.36 -28.42 33.60
N GLY A 532 -29.67 -28.44 33.37
CA GLY A 532 -30.68 -28.06 34.35
C GLY A 532 -30.72 -29.05 35.52
N ALA A 533 -30.64 -28.52 36.74
CA ALA A 533 -30.95 -29.27 37.94
C ALA A 533 -32.47 -29.31 38.14
N SER A 534 -33.05 -30.49 37.86
CA SER A 534 -34.39 -30.87 38.28
C SER A 534 -34.42 -31.02 39.81
N LYS A 535 -35.32 -30.29 40.48
CA LYS A 535 -35.68 -30.51 41.88
C LYS A 535 -36.79 -31.56 41.94
N THR A 536 -36.50 -32.73 42.47
CA THR A 536 -37.52 -33.67 42.98
C THR A 536 -37.37 -33.78 44.49
N ASN A 537 -38.48 -33.48 45.18
CA ASN A 537 -38.70 -33.73 46.60
C ASN A 537 -38.72 -35.24 46.88
N SER A 538 -38.05 -35.68 47.95
CA SER A 538 -38.56 -36.74 48.81
C SER A 538 -38.04 -36.58 50.23
N SER A 539 -39.01 -36.50 51.15
CA SER A 539 -38.88 -36.57 52.60
C SER A 539 -38.73 -38.02 53.06
N ALA A 540 -37.82 -38.32 53.99
CA ALA A 540 -38.04 -39.29 55.08
C ALA A 540 -36.83 -39.38 56.04
N SER A 541 -37.08 -38.99 57.29
CA SER A 541 -36.62 -39.55 58.58
C SER A 541 -35.39 -40.48 58.68
N GLY A 542 -34.50 -40.16 59.63
CA GLY A 542 -34.26 -41.07 60.77
C GLY A 542 -32.85 -41.66 60.96
N ALA A 543 -32.24 -41.29 62.11
CA ALA A 543 -31.34 -42.08 62.97
C ALA A 543 -29.83 -42.28 62.64
N SER A 544 -29.00 -41.52 63.39
CA SER A 544 -27.94 -41.95 64.33
C SER A 544 -26.81 -42.94 64.00
N LYS A 545 -25.56 -42.47 64.22
CA LYS A 545 -24.30 -43.07 64.79
C LYS A 545 -23.09 -42.69 63.92
N VAL A 546 -22.16 -41.81 64.34
CA VAL A 546 -21.09 -41.91 65.36
C VAL A 546 -19.91 -42.82 64.93
N VAL A 547 -18.70 -42.20 64.81
CA VAL A 547 -17.31 -42.74 64.98
C VAL A 547 -16.73 -43.57 63.80
N GLN A 548 -15.47 -43.45 63.31
CA GLN A 548 -14.20 -42.83 63.72
C GLN A 548 -13.17 -42.82 62.55
N ASP A 549 -12.19 -41.89 62.64
CA ASP A 549 -10.76 -41.99 62.27
C ASP A 549 -10.28 -42.24 60.81
N SER A 550 -9.56 -41.28 60.19
CA SER A 550 -8.08 -41.03 60.22
C SER A 550 -7.37 -41.83 59.10
N LEU A 551 -6.36 -41.42 58.32
CA LEU A 551 -5.16 -40.59 58.50
C LEU A 551 -4.59 -40.20 57.12
N PHE A 552 -3.94 -39.02 57.11
CA PHE A 552 -2.78 -38.48 56.36
C PHE A 552 -1.78 -39.46 55.67
N PRO A 553 -0.79 -38.97 54.86
CA PRO A 553 -0.30 -37.58 54.67
C PRO A 553 -0.73 -36.86 53.40
#